data_AF-A0A934B8F8-F1
#
_entry.id   AF-A0A934B8F8-F1
#
_cell.length_a   1.000
_cell.length_b   1.000
_cell.length_c   1.000
_cell.angle_alpha   90.00
_cell.angle_beta   90.00
_cell.angle_gamma   90.00
#
_symmetry.space_group_name_H-M   'P 1'
#
loop_
_entity.id
_entity.type
_entity.pdbx_description
1 polymer ?
#
loop_
_entity_poly.entity_id
_entity_poly.type
_entity_poly.pdbx_seq_one_letter_code
_entity_poly.pdbx_strand_id
1 'polypeptide(L)' 'MKAAVTENGVVIPKKLLKGVKEVEIQKEDNKISVIPILTKDTLLKLGTHPVICGITDASEKHDKYLYGADS' A
#
# COMPACT_ATOMS: atom_id res chain seq x y z
N MET A 1 17.57 11.76 -19.99
CA MET A 1 16.55 12.47 -20.81
C MET A 1 16.54 13.92 -20.37
N LYS A 2 16.45 14.87 -21.29
CA LYS A 2 16.22 16.29 -20.99
C LYS A 2 14.85 16.67 -21.55
N ALA A 3 14.03 17.35 -20.75
CA ALA A 3 12.70 17.81 -21.15
C ALA A 3 12.61 19.31 -20.84
N ALA A 4 11.97 20.07 -21.73
CA ALA A 4 11.72 21.48 -21.49
C ALA A 4 10.55 21.65 -20.51
N VAL A 5 10.62 22.71 -19.70
CA VAL A 5 9.49 23.16 -18.91
C VAL A 5 8.65 24.07 -19.81
N THR A 6 7.37 23.75 -19.96
CA THR A 6 6.41 24.54 -20.74
C THR A 6 5.35 25.13 -19.82
N GLU A 7 4.39 25.85 -20.38
CA GLU A 7 3.20 26.36 -19.67
C GLU A 7 2.39 25.22 -19.00
N ASN A 8 2.47 24.02 -19.58
CA ASN A 8 1.84 22.81 -19.05
C ASN A 8 2.78 22.01 -18.11
N GLY A 9 3.93 22.58 -17.73
CA GLY A 9 4.96 21.90 -16.95
C GLY A 9 5.85 20.99 -17.80
N VAL A 10 6.35 19.91 -17.18
CA VAL A 10 7.21 18.91 -17.80
C VAL A 10 6.36 17.70 -18.23
N VAL A 11 6.35 17.41 -19.53
CA VAL A 11 5.63 16.25 -20.06
C VAL A 11 6.46 14.98 -19.91
N ILE A 12 5.97 14.01 -19.14
CA ILE A 12 6.58 12.68 -19.00
C ILE A 12 6.00 11.75 -20.07
N PRO A 13 6.81 11.19 -20.98
CA PRO A 13 6.32 10.28 -22.01
C PRO A 13 5.63 9.04 -21.43
N LYS A 14 4.41 8.73 -21.91
CA LYS A 14 3.59 7.58 -21.43
C LYS A 14 4.32 6.23 -21.46
N LYS A 15 5.28 6.05 -22.38
CA LYS A 15 6.14 4.86 -22.46
C LYS A 15 6.95 4.60 -21.18
N LEU A 16 7.27 5.64 -20.41
CA LEU A 16 7.99 5.54 -19.13
C LEU A 16 7.09 5.06 -17.98
N LEU A 17 5.77 5.17 -18.14
CA LEU A 17 4.75 4.80 -17.14
C LEU A 17 3.87 3.64 -17.64
N LYS A 18 4.41 2.79 -18.52
CA LYS A 18 3.62 1.69 -19.12
C LYS A 18 3.18 0.71 -18.02
N GLY A 19 1.87 0.46 -17.95
CA GLY A 19 1.29 -0.47 -16.96
C GLY A 19 1.07 0.15 -15.58
N VAL A 20 1.44 1.43 -15.38
CA VAL A 20 1.20 2.17 -14.14
C VAL A 20 -0.15 2.88 -14.25
N LYS A 21 -1.04 2.64 -13.28
CA LYS A 21 -2.35 3.29 -13.22
C LYS A 21 -2.30 4.60 -12.42
N GLU A 22 -1.54 4.59 -11.34
CA GLU A 22 -1.45 5.69 -10.39
C GLU A 22 0.02 5.90 -10.01
N VAL A 23 0.36 7.15 -9.73
CA VAL A 23 1.70 7.54 -9.27
C VAL A 23 1.57 8.44 -8.06
N GLU A 24 2.48 8.29 -7.13
CA GLU A 24 2.74 9.26 -6.08
C GLU A 24 3.74 10.29 -6.60
N ILE A 25 3.46 11.58 -6.38
CA ILE A 25 4.34 12.68 -6.77
C ILE A 25 4.84 13.36 -5.50
N GLN A 26 6.15 13.34 -5.30
CA GLN A 26 6.81 13.94 -4.15
C GLN A 26 7.75 15.05 -4.63
N LYS A 27 7.76 16.17 -3.92
CA LYS A 27 8.67 17.30 -4.18
C LYS A 27 9.54 17.53 -2.94
N GLU A 28 10.84 17.42 -3.12
CA GLU A 28 11.85 17.70 -2.10
C GLU A 28 12.87 18.67 -2.69
N ASP A 29 13.10 19.82 -2.05
CA ASP A 29 14.05 20.86 -2.46
C ASP A 29 14.16 21.04 -4.00
N ASN A 30 15.16 20.39 -4.61
CA ASN A 30 15.53 20.48 -6.02
C ASN A 30 15.14 19.26 -6.86
N LYS A 31 14.29 18.38 -6.33
CA LYS A 31 13.93 17.09 -6.93
C LYS A 31 12.42 16.86 -6.89
N ILE A 32 11.88 16.37 -8.00
CA ILE A 32 10.53 15.81 -8.07
C ILE A 32 10.66 14.33 -8.37
N SER A 33 10.07 13.49 -7.51
CA SER A 33 10.01 12.04 -7.68
C SER A 33 8.61 11.66 -8.12
N VAL A 34 8.51 10.79 -9.13
CA VAL A 34 7.26 10.20 -9.60
C VAL A 34 7.36 8.70 -9.40
N ILE A 35 6.62 8.17 -8.45
CA ILE A 35 6.74 6.79 -7.96
C ILE A 35 5.47 6.03 -8.32
N PRO A 36 5.53 4.92 -9.08
CA PRO A 36 4.35 4.10 -9.35
C PRO A 36 3.71 3.57 -8.08
N ILE A 37 2.41 3.76 -7.93
CA ILE A 37 1.64 3.09 -6.88
C ILE A 37 1.32 1.68 -7.38
N LEU A 38 2.01 0.69 -6.83
CA LEU A 38 1.73 -0.71 -7.07
C LEU A 38 0.49 -1.11 -6.26
N THR A 39 -0.70 -0.82 -6.80
CA THR A 39 -1.98 -1.20 -6.17
C THR A 39 -2.17 -2.71 -6.19
N LYS A 40 -1.58 -3.37 -5.19
CA LYS A 40 -2.20 -4.45 -4.42
C LYS A 40 -1.86 -4.18 -2.96
N ASP A 41 -2.55 -3.20 -2.38
CA ASP A 41 -2.50 -3.01 -0.94
C ASP A 41 -3.17 -4.24 -0.29
N THR A 42 -2.34 -5.14 0.23
CA THR A 42 -2.79 -6.34 0.93
C THR A 42 -3.38 -5.99 2.29
N LEU A 43 -3.07 -4.81 2.86
CA LEU A 43 -3.63 -4.36 4.14
C LEU A 43 -5.13 -4.12 4.04
N LEU A 44 -5.60 -3.55 2.92
CA LEU A 44 -7.03 -3.38 2.61
C LEU A 44 -7.81 -4.70 2.53
N LYS A 45 -7.12 -5.83 2.39
CA LYS A 45 -7.73 -7.17 2.38
C LYS A 45 -7.62 -7.89 3.72
N LEU A 46 -6.96 -7.32 4.73
CA LEU A 46 -6.93 -7.91 6.06
C LEU A 46 -8.35 -7.97 6.64
N GLY A 47 -8.70 -9.10 7.26
CA GLY A 47 -10.04 -9.32 7.81
C GLY A 47 -11.12 -9.69 6.79
N THR A 48 -10.82 -9.72 5.47
CA THR A 48 -11.81 -10.19 4.46
C THR A 48 -12.08 -11.69 4.52
N HIS A 49 -11.14 -12.46 5.07
CA HIS A 49 -11.27 -13.91 5.26
C HIS A 49 -10.86 -14.26 6.71
N PRO A 50 -11.71 -13.98 7.70
CA PRO A 50 -11.43 -14.35 9.08
C PRO A 50 -11.49 -15.87 9.25
N VAL A 51 -10.65 -16.40 10.13
CA VAL A 51 -10.72 -17.81 10.51
C VAL A 51 -11.92 -18.02 11.42
N ILE A 52 -12.77 -19.00 11.11
CA ILE A 52 -13.90 -19.37 11.95
C ILE A 52 -13.34 -20.14 13.15
N CYS A 53 -13.31 -19.49 14.30
CA CYS A 53 -13.03 -20.15 15.57
C CYS A 53 -14.34 -20.70 16.14
N GLY A 54 -14.37 -21.96 16.57
CA GLY A 54 -15.54 -22.57 17.23
C GLY A 54 -15.84 -22.03 18.64
N ILE A 55 -15.25 -20.89 19.00
CA ILE A 55 -15.26 -20.26 20.31
C ILE A 55 -15.54 -18.77 20.11
N THR A 56 -16.59 -18.26 20.75
CA THR A 56 -17.12 -16.91 20.51
C THR A 56 -16.18 -15.79 20.98
N ASP A 57 -15.37 -16.04 22.02
CA ASP A 57 -14.45 -15.07 22.63
C ASP A 57 -12.98 -15.37 22.28
N ALA A 58 -12.73 -16.14 21.22
CA ALA A 58 -11.37 -16.54 20.81
C ALA A 58 -10.45 -15.34 20.53
N SER A 59 -11.00 -14.24 19.99
CA SER A 59 -10.24 -13.01 19.73
C SER A 59 -10.00 -12.19 20.99
N GLU A 60 -10.91 -12.23 21.97
CA GLU A 60 -10.84 -11.44 23.20
C GLU A 60 -9.90 -12.10 24.22
N LYS A 61 -9.91 -13.43 24.27
CA LYS A 61 -9.10 -14.24 25.19
C LYS A 61 -8.00 -15.00 24.45
N HIS A 62 -7.48 -14.40 23.38
CA HIS A 62 -6.48 -15.01 22.50
C HIS A 62 -5.29 -15.61 23.27
N ASP A 63 -4.73 -14.85 24.22
CA ASP A 63 -3.59 -15.29 25.03
C ASP A 63 -3.92 -16.51 25.90
N LYS A 64 -5.13 -16.55 26.46
CA LYS A 64 -5.59 -17.70 27.26
C LYS A 64 -5.63 -18.99 26.45
N TYR A 65 -6.03 -18.91 25.17
CA TYR A 65 -6.13 -20.06 24.29
C TYR A 65 -4.79 -20.46 23.67
N LEU A 66 -3.88 -19.49 23.46
CA LEU A 66 -2.55 -19.77 22.91
C LEU A 66 -1.56 -20.32 23.93
N TYR A 67 -1.53 -19.74 25.13
CA TYR A 67 -0.53 -20.08 26.14
C TYR A 67 -1.06 -21.03 27.21
N GLY A 68 -2.37 -21.27 27.22
CA GLY A 68 -3.03 -21.93 28.34
C GLY A 68 -3.10 -21.01 29.55
N ALA A 69 -4.07 -21.21 30.42
CA ALA A 69 -3.97 -20.62 31.75
C ALA A 69 -2.88 -21.40 32.48
N ASP A 70 -1.72 -20.77 32.71
CA ASP A 70 -0.73 -21.29 33.66
C ASP A 70 -1.47 -21.66 34.95
N SER A 71 -1.31 -22.93 35.34
CA SER A 71 -2.00 -23.58 36.46
C SER A 71 -1.42 -23.16 37.82
#